data_AF-A0AB34D532-F1
#
_entry.id   AF-A0AB34D532-F1
#
_cell.length_a   1.000
_cell.length_b   1.000
_cell.length_c   1.000
_cell.angle_alpha   90.00
_cell.angle_beta   90.00
_cell.angle_gamma   90.00
#
_symmetry.space_group_name_H-M   'P 1'
#
loop_
_entity.id
_entity.type
_entity.pdbx_description
1 polymer ?
#
loop_
_entity_poly.entity_id
_entity_poly.type
_entity_poly.pdbx_seq_one_letter_code
_entity_poly.pdbx_strand_id
1 'polypeptide(L)'
;MQALVVYLTNYQMLSYAHIRDQFGHTISEGTLVHMNRVFGERLNIFEEKAKLHVLQSRIVHFDETGIRVNREHQWLHTMSTQDINLQVVHKTWKRGNERNWCATPLFRNRCS
;
A
#
# COMPACT_ATOMS: atom_id res chain seq x y z
N MET A 1 -19.22 -5.39 9.10
CA MET A 1 -18.92 -6.21 7.90
C MET A 1 -17.85 -5.58 7.01
N GLN A 2 -18.02 -4.35 6.51
CA GLN A 2 -17.05 -3.72 5.59
C GLN A 2 -15.61 -3.61 6.14
N ALA A 3 -15.44 -3.14 7.37
CA ALA A 3 -14.11 -3.01 7.98
C ALA A 3 -13.38 -4.36 8.14
N LEU A 4 -14.12 -5.44 8.43
CA LEU A 4 -13.57 -6.79 8.54
C LEU A 4 -13.09 -7.30 7.18
N VAL A 5 -13.88 -7.08 6.11
CA VAL A 5 -13.46 -7.40 4.74
C VAL A 5 -12.16 -6.68 4.40
N VAL A 6 -12.11 -5.36 4.58
CA VAL A 6 -10.92 -4.54 4.27
C VAL A 6 -9.70 -5.00 5.07
N TYR A 7 -9.88 -5.34 6.34
CA TYR A 7 -8.81 -5.88 7.18
C TYR A 7 -8.30 -7.23 6.65
N LEU A 8 -9.19 -8.16 6.34
CA LEU A 8 -8.82 -9.47 5.82
C LEU A 8 -8.15 -9.39 4.44
N THR A 9 -8.60 -8.48 3.57
CA THR A 9 -8.00 -8.32 2.23
C THR A 9 -6.63 -7.67 2.30
N ASN A 10 -6.48 -6.60 3.08
CA ASN A 10 -5.29 -5.74 3.00
C ASN A 10 -4.23 -6.12 4.04
N TYR A 11 -4.64 -6.56 5.23
CA TYR A 11 -3.70 -6.93 6.30
C TYR A 11 -3.37 -8.42 6.27
N GLN A 12 -4.38 -9.29 6.11
CA GLN A 12 -4.17 -10.74 6.03
C GLN A 12 -3.90 -11.23 4.60
N MET A 13 -3.95 -10.34 3.61
CA MET A 13 -3.72 -10.64 2.18
C MET A 13 -4.60 -11.76 1.63
N LEU A 14 -5.82 -11.92 2.16
CA LEU A 14 -6.75 -12.94 1.69
C LEU A 14 -7.39 -12.52 0.37
N SER A 15 -7.50 -13.49 -0.54
CA SER A 15 -8.19 -13.30 -1.82
C SER A 15 -9.69 -13.06 -1.59
N TYR A 16 -10.33 -12.32 -2.50
CA TYR A 16 -11.79 -12.13 -2.46
C TYR A 16 -12.56 -13.45 -2.54
N ALA A 17 -12.00 -14.48 -3.19
CA ALA A 17 -12.58 -15.81 -3.22
C ALA A 17 -12.66 -16.43 -1.83
N HIS A 18 -11.55 -16.46 -1.07
CA HIS A 18 -11.54 -17.01 0.29
C HIS A 18 -12.45 -16.24 1.25
N ILE A 19 -12.55 -14.92 1.07
CA ILE A 19 -13.45 -14.10 1.87
C ILE A 19 -14.91 -14.48 1.61
N ARG A 20 -15.30 -14.67 0.34
CA ARG A 20 -16.65 -15.11 -0.01
C ARG A 20 -17.00 -16.45 0.63
N ASP A 21 -16.05 -17.39 0.62
CA ASP A 21 -16.23 -18.71 1.23
C ASP A 21 -16.43 -18.61 2.75
N GLN A 22 -15.75 -17.68 3.42
CA GLN A 22 -15.84 -17.51 4.87
C GLN A 22 -17.14 -16.86 5.34
N PHE A 23 -17.77 -16.00 4.53
CA PHE A 23 -18.96 -15.25 4.93
C PHE A 23 -20.29 -15.94 4.59
N GLY A 24 -20.27 -17.11 3.92
CA GLY A 24 -21.46 -17.93 3.65
C GLY A 24 -22.57 -17.26 2.81
N HIS A 25 -22.36 -16.02 2.39
CA HIS A 25 -23.29 -15.19 1.63
C HIS A 25 -22.65 -14.77 0.31
N THR A 26 -23.47 -14.64 -0.72
CA THR A 26 -23.08 -14.25 -2.09
C THR A 26 -22.74 -12.75 -2.16
N ILE A 27 -21.72 -12.31 -1.44
CA ILE A 27 -21.17 -10.97 -1.63
C ILE A 27 -20.57 -10.93 -3.04
N SER A 28 -21.04 -10.01 -3.87
CA SER A 28 -20.48 -9.83 -5.20
C SER A 28 -19.06 -9.27 -5.11
N GLU A 29 -18.20 -9.63 -6.05
CA GLU A 29 -16.85 -9.05 -6.13
C GLU A 29 -16.90 -7.53 -6.29
N GLY A 30 -17.88 -7.01 -7.03
CA GLY A 30 -18.09 -5.57 -7.17
C GLY A 30 -18.35 -4.87 -5.83
N THR A 31 -19.05 -5.54 -4.91
CA THR A 31 -19.27 -5.03 -3.55
C THR A 31 -17.97 -5.03 -2.74
N LEU A 32 -17.15 -6.09 -2.82
CA LEU A 32 -15.86 -6.17 -2.13
C LEU A 32 -14.89 -5.08 -2.63
N VAL A 33 -14.81 -4.90 -3.95
CA VAL A 33 -14.02 -3.83 -4.58
C VAL A 33 -14.51 -2.46 -4.16
N HIS A 34 -15.84 -2.24 -4.14
CA HIS A 34 -16.42 -0.97 -3.68
C HIS A 34 -16.08 -0.68 -2.22
N MET A 35 -16.21 -1.67 -1.33
CA MET A 35 -15.82 -1.52 0.08
C MET A 35 -14.35 -1.16 0.21
N ASN A 36 -13.44 -1.85 -0.50
CA ASN A 36 -12.02 -1.53 -0.47
C ASN A 36 -11.74 -0.10 -0.96
N ARG A 37 -12.39 0.31 -2.06
CA ARG A 37 -12.24 1.66 -2.64
C ARG A 37 -12.68 2.76 -1.67
N VAL A 38 -13.87 2.64 -1.06
CA VAL A 38 -14.40 3.64 -0.12
C VAL A 38 -13.50 3.79 1.11
N PHE A 39 -12.95 2.68 1.61
CA PHE A 39 -12.01 2.73 2.73
C PHE A 39 -10.66 3.32 2.31
N GLY A 40 -10.17 3.01 1.10
CA GLY A 40 -8.97 3.62 0.53
C GLY A 40 -9.09 5.14 0.42
N GLU A 41 -10.21 5.66 -0.08
CA GLU A 41 -10.49 7.09 -0.17
C GLU A 41 -10.43 7.79 1.21
N ARG A 42 -10.88 7.12 2.27
CA ARG A 42 -10.81 7.62 3.65
C ARG A 42 -9.40 7.56 4.24
N LEU A 43 -8.53 6.70 3.69
CA LEU A 43 -7.17 6.50 4.18
C LEU A 43 -6.21 7.61 3.74
N ASN A 44 -6.58 8.44 2.76
CA ASN A 44 -5.74 9.55 2.29
C ASN A 44 -5.22 10.46 3.43
N ILE A 45 -6.08 10.80 4.40
CA ILE A 45 -5.70 11.63 5.55
C ILE A 45 -4.69 10.90 6.44
N PHE A 46 -4.85 9.58 6.61
CA PHE A 46 -3.90 8.76 7.35
C PHE A 46 -2.58 8.64 6.61
N GLU A 47 -2.60 8.47 5.29
CA GLU A 47 -1.41 8.38 4.46
C GLU A 47 -0.52 9.62 4.60
N GLU A 48 -1.11 10.82 4.56
CA GLU A 48 -0.37 12.07 4.77
C GLU A 48 0.25 12.16 6.18
N LYS A 49 -0.48 11.74 7.21
CA LYS A 49 0.06 11.66 8.58
C LYS A 49 1.18 10.62 8.71
N ALA A 50 1.02 9.47 8.06
CA ALA A 50 2.01 8.40 8.05
C ALA A 50 3.31 8.86 7.37
N LYS A 51 3.22 9.57 6.23
CA LYS A 51 4.37 10.18 5.56
C LYS A 51 5.12 11.13 6.50
N LEU A 52 4.40 12.02 7.19
CA LEU A 52 5.01 12.95 8.16
C LEU A 52 5.71 12.20 9.31
N HIS A 53 5.10 11.13 9.82
CA HIS A 53 5.71 10.32 10.86
C HIS A 53 6.97 9.59 10.38
N VAL A 54 6.97 9.02 9.16
CA VAL A 54 8.15 8.43 8.55
C VAL A 54 9.28 9.46 8.41
N LEU A 55 8.96 10.71 8.05
CA LEU A 55 9.94 11.81 7.99
C LEU A 55 10.51 12.21 9.35
N GLN A 56 9.78 12.01 10.43
CA GLN A 56 10.21 12.32 11.80
C GLN A 56 10.94 11.15 12.46
N SER A 57 10.69 9.91 12.02
CA SER A 57 11.34 8.73 12.58
C SER A 57 12.85 8.81 12.42
N ARG A 58 13.62 8.36 13.41
CA ARG A 58 15.09 8.33 13.35
C ARG A 58 15.60 7.29 12.34
N ILE A 59 14.96 6.13 12.29
CA ILE A 59 15.35 5.01 11.42
C ILE A 59 14.14 4.64 10.56
N VAL A 60 14.37 4.49 9.26
CA VAL A 60 13.38 4.06 8.29
C VAL A 60 14.02 2.99 7.42
N HIS A 61 13.35 1.86 7.28
CA HIS A 61 13.75 0.80 6.37
C HIS A 61 13.00 0.97 5.06
N PHE A 62 13.72 0.89 3.95
CA PHE A 62 13.16 0.99 2.60
C PHE A 62 13.29 -0.37 1.91
N ASP A 63 12.22 -0.81 1.26
CA ASP A 63 12.20 -1.99 0.40
C ASP A 63 11.51 -1.67 -0.93
N GLU A 64 11.92 -2.35 -1.99
CA GLU A 64 11.35 -2.20 -3.33
C GLU A 64 11.01 -3.57 -3.91
N THR A 65 9.71 -3.81 -4.08
CA THR A 65 9.20 -5.05 -4.64
C THR A 65 8.59 -4.79 -6.02
N GLY A 66 9.11 -5.47 -7.05
CA GLY A 66 8.53 -5.40 -8.39
C GLY A 66 7.21 -6.18 -8.44
N ILE A 67 6.12 -5.50 -8.77
CA ILE A 67 4.79 -6.10 -8.93
C ILE A 67 4.30 -5.99 -10.37
N ARG A 68 3.37 -6.86 -10.76
CA ARG A 68 2.71 -6.80 -12.07
C ARG A 68 1.26 -6.38 -11.91
N VAL A 69 0.89 -5.28 -12.54
CA VAL A 69 -0.48 -4.76 -12.56
C VAL A 69 -0.88 -4.62 -14.03
N ASN A 70 -1.94 -5.30 -14.44
CA ASN A 70 -2.42 -5.30 -15.83
C ASN A 70 -1.33 -5.59 -16.89
N ARG A 71 -0.44 -6.54 -16.59
CA ARG A 71 0.73 -6.93 -17.43
C ARG A 71 1.85 -5.89 -17.51
N GLU A 72 1.71 -4.75 -16.86
CA GLU A 72 2.77 -3.75 -16.74
C GLU A 72 3.57 -3.97 -15.45
N HIS A 73 4.88 -3.74 -15.53
CA HIS A 73 5.76 -3.75 -14.38
C HIS A 73 5.62 -2.46 -13.60
N GLN A 74 5.25 -2.57 -12.32
CA GLN A 74 5.14 -1.47 -11.38
C GLN A 74 6.01 -1.77 -10.15
N TRP A 75 6.33 -0.74 -9.37
CA TRP A 75 7.15 -0.86 -8.18
C TRP A 75 6.33 -0.55 -6.95
N LEU A 76 6.26 -1.52 -6.04
CA LEU A 76 5.74 -1.35 -4.70
C LEU A 76 6.91 -0.93 -3.83
N HIS A 77 6.88 0.30 -3.35
CA HIS A 77 7.86 0.79 -2.41
C HIS A 77 7.30 0.72 -1.00
N THR A 78 8.07 0.15 -0.09
CA THR A 78 7.70 -0.05 1.31
C THR A 78 8.62 0.76 2.20
N MET A 79 8.03 1.51 3.14
CA MET A 79 8.70 2.25 4.19
C MET A 79 8.24 1.72 5.53
N SER A 80 9.16 1.16 6.30
CA SER A 80 8.85 0.64 7.63
C SER A 80 9.66 1.35 8.70
N THR A 81 8.95 1.91 9.67
CA THR A 81 9.47 2.33 10.98
C THR A 81 9.05 1.30 12.03
N GLN A 82 9.44 1.51 13.28
CA GLN A 82 8.98 0.66 14.39
C GLN A 82 7.45 0.69 14.53
N ASP A 83 6.80 1.81 14.21
CA ASP A 83 5.38 2.03 14.46
C ASP A 83 4.51 1.99 13.19
N ILE A 84 5.08 2.25 12.01
CA ILE A 84 4.33 2.42 10.77
C ILE A 84 4.97 1.62 9.63
N ASN A 85 4.13 0.93 8.86
CA ASN A 85 4.47 0.38 7.57
C ASN A 85 3.62 1.05 6.48
N LEU A 86 4.26 1.84 5.62
CA LEU A 86 3.65 2.56 4.51
C LEU A 86 4.08 1.93 3.19
N GLN A 87 3.11 1.56 2.36
CA GLN A 87 3.32 0.94 1.06
C GLN A 87 2.71 1.80 -0.04
N VAL A 88 3.51 2.12 -1.07
CA VAL A 88 3.09 3.00 -2.17
C VAL A 88 3.48 2.37 -3.50
N VAL A 89 2.52 2.33 -4.44
CA VAL A 89 2.74 1.81 -5.79
C VAL A 89 3.07 2.93 -6.77
N HIS A 90 4.13 2.74 -7.55
CA HIS A 90 4.54 3.65 -8.61
C HIS A 90 4.58 2.93 -9.97
N LYS A 91 3.98 3.57 -10.98
CA LYS A 91 3.78 2.99 -12.32
C LYS A 91 5.03 3.02 -13.22
N THR A 92 6.17 3.53 -12.74
CA THR A 92 7.29 3.87 -13.63
C THR A 92 8.59 3.22 -13.17
N TRP A 93 9.36 2.72 -14.14
CA TRP A 93 10.64 2.11 -13.91
C TRP A 93 11.73 2.67 -14.84
N LYS A 94 12.80 3.16 -14.22
CA LYS A 94 14.18 2.98 -14.71
C LYS A 94 15.01 2.45 -13.54
N ARG A 95 15.44 1.19 -13.59
CA ARG A 95 16.45 0.68 -12.64
C ARG A 95 17.71 1.52 -12.81
N GLY A 96 18.25 2.07 -11.72
CA GLY A 96 19.55 2.71 -11.73
C GLY A 96 19.66 4.06 -12.44
N ASN A 97 18.54 4.76 -12.69
CA ASN A 97 18.60 6.15 -13.12
C ASN A 97 17.47 6.95 -12.45
N GLU A 98 17.79 7.50 -11.28
CA GLU A 98 17.16 8.62 -10.59
C GLU A 98 15.63 8.76 -10.74
N ARG A 99 14.85 7.80 -10.20
CA ARG A 99 13.70 8.10 -9.32
C ARG A 99 13.51 7.03 -8.23
N ASN A 100 14.53 6.88 -7.39
CA ASN A 100 14.45 6.19 -6.09
C ASN A 100 13.53 6.97 -5.13
N TRP A 101 13.24 6.44 -3.93
CA TRP A 101 12.63 7.24 -2.84
C TRP A 101 13.25 8.64 -2.72
N CYS A 102 14.55 8.73 -2.97
CA CYS A 102 15.30 9.97 -2.90
C CYS A 102 15.00 10.99 -4.02
N ALA A 103 14.24 10.63 -5.04
CA ALA A 103 13.73 11.58 -6.02
C ALA A 103 12.35 12.14 -5.67
N THR A 104 11.64 11.54 -4.70
CA THR A 104 10.48 12.22 -4.11
C THR A 104 11.00 13.35 -3.21
N PRO A 105 10.55 14.60 -3.41
CA PRO A 105 11.06 15.74 -2.64
C PRO A 105 10.96 15.55 -1.13
N LEU A 106 9.96 14.79 -0.67
CA LEU A 106 9.77 14.47 0.74
C LEU A 106 10.93 13.64 1.32
N PHE A 107 11.42 12.62 0.62
CA PHE A 107 12.30 11.60 1.20
C PHE A 107 13.76 11.67 0.70
N ARG A 108 14.09 12.68 -0.10
CA ARG A 108 15.43 12.94 -0.66
C ARG A 108 16.58 12.96 0.35
N ASN A 109 16.34 13.47 1.55
CA ASN A 109 17.36 13.60 2.59
C ASN A 109 17.40 12.39 3.55
N ARG A 110 16.68 11.30 3.24
CA ARG A 110 16.46 10.17 4.15
C ARG A 110 16.91 8.82 3.61
N CYS A 111 17.18 8.69 2.31
CA CYS A 111 17.88 7.51 1.78
C CYS A 111 19.38 7.77 1.75
N SER A 112 20.12 6.85 2.36
CA SER A 112 21.57 6.75 2.37
C SER A 112 22.12 6.32 1.02
#